data_AF-A0A9X4L5U0-F1
#
_entry.id   AF-A0A9X4L5U0-F1
#
_cell.length_a   1.000
_cell.length_b   1.000
_cell.length_c   1.000
_cell.angle_alpha   90.00
_cell.angle_beta   90.00
_cell.angle_gamma   90.00
#
_symmetry.space_group_name_H-M   'P 1'
#
loop_
_entity.id
_entity.type
_entity.pdbx_description
1 polymer ?
#
loop_
_entity_poly.entity_id
_entity_poly.type
_entity_poly.pdbx_seq_one_letter_code
_entity_poly.pdbx_strand_id
1 'polypeptide(L)' 'MSMVYLIGLVFIVMCAGFAGTLSVGWSKANRSENAGYGSGTGKKWTRLGLLYVLGVVIVLAVFFALLNR' A
#
# COMPACT_ATOMS: atom_id res chain seq x y z
N MET A 1 9.27 -26.35 1.57
CA MET A 1 9.43 -24.90 1.31
C MET A 1 9.68 -24.23 2.64
N SER A 2 10.87 -23.63 2.86
CA SER A 2 11.18 -22.95 4.13
C SER A 2 10.26 -21.75 4.33
N MET A 3 9.84 -21.50 5.58
CA MET A 3 9.02 -20.35 6.00
C MET A 3 9.58 -19.01 5.48
N VAL A 4 10.91 -18.92 5.35
CA VAL A 4 11.61 -17.75 4.81
C VAL A 4 11.22 -17.44 3.37
N TYR A 5 11.02 -18.46 2.51
CA TYR A 5 10.60 -18.25 1.13
C TYR A 5 9.17 -17.74 1.03
N LEU A 6 8.27 -18.20 1.91
CA LEU A 6 6.89 -17.72 1.98
C LEU A 6 6.85 -16.26 2.42
N ILE A 7 7.62 -15.89 3.45
CA ILE A 7 7.73 -14.50 3.91
C ILE A 7 8.29 -13.61 2.80
N GLY A 8 9.34 -14.06 2.10
CA GLY A 8 9.92 -13.34 0.98
C GLY A 8 8.93 -13.11 -0.15
N LEU A 9 8.13 -14.11 -0.51
CA LEU A 9 7.10 -14.00 -1.55
C LEU A 9 5.99 -13.01 -1.15
N VAL A 10 5.52 -13.08 0.10
CA VAL A 10 4.52 -12.12 0.62
C VAL A 10 5.05 -10.70 0.55
N PHE A 11 6.30 -10.47 0.93
CA PHE A 11 6.92 -9.14 0.87
C PHE A 11 6.97 -8.60 -0.58
N ILE A 12 7.36 -9.43 -1.55
CA ILE A 12 7.39 -9.05 -2.97
C ILE A 12 6.00 -8.64 -3.46
N VAL A 13 4.97 -9.43 -3.15
CA VAL A 13 3.58 -9.13 -3.55
C VAL A 13 3.12 -7.80 -2.93
N MET A 14 3.45 -7.54 -1.66
CA MET A 14 3.14 -6.27 -1.00
C MET A 14 3.82 -5.08 -1.68
N CYS A 15 5.11 -5.20 -2.02
CA CYS A 15 5.84 -4.15 -2.74
C CYS A 15 5.23 -3.87 -4.12
N ALA A 16 4.86 -4.92 -4.88
CA ALA A 16 4.24 -4.77 -6.19
C ALA A 16 2.87 -4.05 -6.09
N GLY A 17 2.04 -4.43 -5.12
CA GLY A 17 0.75 -3.76 -4.88
C GLY A 17 0.90 -2.29 -4.47
N PHE A 18 1.93 -1.98 -3.67
CA PHE A 18 2.24 -0.59 -3.29
C PHE A 18 2.68 0.25 -4.49
N ALA A 19 3.61 -0.28 -5.31
CA ALA A 19 4.08 0.39 -6.51
C ALA A 19 2.93 0.65 -7.52
N GLY A 20 2.03 -0.32 -7.70
CA GLY A 20 0.83 -0.14 -8.52
C GLY A 20 -0.10 0.95 -7.97
N THR A 21 -0.25 1.02 -6.65
CA THR A 21 -1.09 2.07 -6.02
C THR A 21 -0.50 3.47 -6.24
N LEU A 22 0.83 3.61 -6.13
CA LEU A 22 1.52 4.87 -6.44
C LEU A 22 1.41 5.26 -7.92
N SER A 23 1.56 4.30 -8.83
CA SER A 23 1.50 4.56 -10.28
C SER A 23 0.11 5.05 -10.70
N VAL A 24 -0.96 4.50 -10.12
CA VAL A 24 -2.33 4.98 -10.34
C VAL A 24 -2.50 6.39 -9.79
N GLY A 25 -1.98 6.69 -8.60
CA GLY A 25 -2.06 8.03 -7.99
C GLY A 25 -1.28 9.12 -8.74
N TRP A 26 -0.23 8.75 -9.46
CA TRP A 26 0.59 9.65 -10.27
C TRP A 26 0.27 9.64 -11.77
N SER A 27 -0.65 8.78 -12.21
CA SER A 27 -1.04 8.69 -13.62
C SER A 27 -1.46 10.05 -14.17
N LYS A 28 -0.66 10.58 -15.11
CA LYS A 28 -0.96 11.82 -15.83
C LYS A 28 -2.21 11.69 -16.70
N ALA A 29 -2.50 10.50 -17.23
CA ALA A 29 -3.70 10.23 -18.02
C ALA A 29 -4.98 10.48 -17.20
N ASN A 30 -5.00 10.01 -15.94
CA ASN A 30 -6.12 10.29 -15.04
C ASN A 30 -6.25 11.77 -14.69
N ARG A 31 -5.13 12.52 -14.68
CA ARG A 31 -5.11 13.97 -14.45
C ARG A 31 -5.57 14.78 -15.66
N SER A 32 -5.28 14.32 -16.88
CA SER A 32 -5.65 15.01 -18.11
C SER A 32 -7.11 14.79 -18.51
N GLU A 33 -7.65 13.60 -18.22
CA GLU A 33 -9.04 13.25 -18.56
C GLU A 33 -10.05 13.89 -17.60
N ASN A 34 -9.64 14.16 -16.35
CA ASN A 34 -10.46 14.83 -15.36
C ASN A 34 -9.75 16.08 -14.81
N ALA A 35 -10.18 17.27 -15.24
CA ALA A 35 -9.64 18.55 -14.75
C ALA A 35 -9.73 18.70 -13.20
N GLY A 36 -10.67 18.01 -12.56
CA GLY A 36 -10.82 17.93 -11.11
C GLY A 36 -10.03 16.80 -10.42
N TYR A 37 -9.26 15.97 -11.13
CA TYR A 37 -8.51 14.87 -10.52
C TYR A 37 -7.46 15.35 -9.51
N GLY A 38 -6.88 16.52 -9.80
CA GLY A 38 -5.96 17.25 -8.93
C GLY A 38 -6.63 17.98 -7.75
N SER A 39 -7.96 18.20 -7.81
CA SER A 39 -8.65 18.92 -6.75
C SER A 39 -8.90 18.00 -5.54
N GLY A 40 -8.45 18.43 -4.37
CA GLY A 40 -8.52 17.62 -3.15
C GLY A 40 -7.57 16.40 -3.13
N THR A 41 -6.59 16.33 -4.03
CA THR A 41 -5.56 15.26 -4.05
C THR A 41 -4.88 15.15 -2.69
N GLY A 42 -4.58 16.26 -2.00
CA GLY A 42 -4.04 16.24 -0.65
C GLY A 42 -4.87 15.39 0.33
N LYS A 43 -6.17 15.66 0.48
CA LYS A 43 -7.07 14.89 1.36
C LYS A 43 -7.19 13.41 0.96
N LYS A 44 -7.21 13.12 -0.35
CA LYS A 44 -7.26 11.74 -0.86
C LYS A 44 -5.98 10.97 -0.54
N TRP A 45 -4.82 11.61 -0.69
CA TRP A 45 -3.51 11.05 -0.34
C TRP A 45 -3.33 10.91 1.17
N THR A 46 -3.84 11.85 1.97
CA THR A 46 -3.87 11.71 3.44
C THR A 46 -4.70 10.50 3.86
N ARG A 47 -5.91 10.32 3.29
CA ARG A 47 -6.75 9.15 3.60
C ARG A 47 -6.10 7.84 3.16
N LEU A 48 -5.46 7.84 1.99
CA LEU A 48 -4.74 6.68 1.47
C LEU A 48 -3.53 6.34 2.34
N GLY A 49 -2.73 7.34 2.72
CA GLY A 49 -1.60 7.18 3.63
C GLY A 49 -2.04 6.64 5.00
N LEU A 50 -3.15 7.13 5.54
CA LEU A 50 -3.71 6.65 6.80
C LEU A 50 -4.15 5.18 6.72
N LEU A 51 -4.70 4.76 5.58
CA LEU A 51 -5.07 3.37 5.29
C LEU A 51 -3.83 2.46 5.21
N TYR A 52 -2.74 2.94 4.60
CA TYR A 52 -1.47 2.21 4.57
C TYR A 52 -0.83 2.09 5.95
N VAL A 53 -0.83 3.16 6.75
CA VAL A 53 -0.31 3.13 8.13
C VAL A 53 -1.11 2.13 8.97
N LEU A 54 -2.44 2.17 8.92
CA LEU A 54 -3.30 1.19 9.59
C LEU A 54 -3.00 -0.25 9.14
N GLY A 55 -2.86 -0.46 7.83
CA GLY A 55 -2.52 -1.77 7.28
C GLY A 55 -1.19 -2.30 7.79
N VAL A 56 -0.14 -1.46 7.81
CA VAL A 56 1.18 -1.83 8.35
C VAL A 56 1.09 -2.17 9.84
N VAL A 57 0.38 -1.36 10.63
CA VAL A 57 0.18 -1.61 12.07
C VAL A 57 -0.50 -2.96 12.30
N ILE A 58 -1.54 -3.28 11.55
CA ILE A 58 -2.26 -4.57 11.66
C ILE A 58 -1.34 -5.74 11.28
N VAL A 59 -0.61 -5.63 10.16
CA VAL A 59 0.31 -6.68 9.71
C VAL A 59 1.41 -6.93 10.75
N LEU A 60 2.01 -5.87 11.29
CA LEU A 60 3.02 -6.00 12.34
C LEU A 60 2.44 -6.62 13.61
N ALA A 61 1.25 -6.20 14.04
CA ALA A 61 0.59 -6.77 15.21
C ALA A 61 0.34 -8.28 15.05
N VAL A 62 -0.17 -8.72 13.89
CA VAL A 62 -0.37 -10.13 13.57
C VAL A 62 0.97 -10.88 13.51
N PHE A 63 1.98 -10.30 12.85
CA PHE A 63 3.30 -10.92 12.72
C PHE A 63 3.94 -11.15 14.09
N PHE A 64 3.99 -10.14 14.96
CA PHE A 64 4.52 -10.28 16.31
C PHE A 64 3.68 -11.23 17.17
N ALA A 65 2.34 -11.20 17.06
CA ALA A 65 1.49 -12.13 17.79
C ALA A 65 1.70 -13.60 17.38
N LEU A 66 1.99 -13.86 16.10
CA LEU A 66 2.30 -15.19 15.61
C LEU A 66 3.74 -15.64 15.92
N LEU A 67 4.70 -14.70 15.94
CA LEU A 67 6.11 -14.99 16.20
C LEU A 67 6.41 -15.18 17.69
N ASN A 68 5.62 -14.54 18.56
CA ASN A 68 5.75 -14.60 20.01
C ASN A 68 4.85 -15.68 20.63
N ARG A 69 4.53 -16.72 19.85
CA ARG A 69 3.69 -17.87 20.20
C ARG A 69 4.52 -19.14 20.15
#